data_AF-A0A1S1LXJ9-F1
#
_entry.id   AF-A0A1S1LXJ9-F1
#
_cell.length_a   1.000
_cell.length_b   1.000
_cell.length_c   1.000
_cell.angle_alpha   90.00
_cell.angle_beta   90.00
_cell.angle_gamma   90.00
#
_symmetry.space_group_name_H-M   'P 1'
#
loop_
_entity.id
_entity.type
_entity.pdbx_description
1 polymer ?
#
loop_
_entity_poly.entity_id
_entity_poly.type
_entity_poly.pdbx_seq_one_letter_code
_entity_poly.pdbx_strand_id
1 'polypeptide(L)'
;MIPADYQNAWDIVESWQDKDLRQALCQSASEAGRLPHITIAMTRIAALLARISEVERDLVEQLIYVGSSDLMPAILNFTDQILMVLDGDDCPDYRGIRAMLEDVPEQFAFLDIVACDDNADA
;
A
#
# COMPACT_ATOMS: atom_id res chain seq x y z
N MET A 1 -5.00 -5.86 13.20
CA MET A 1 -5.40 -5.60 11.80
C MET A 1 -6.44 -6.62 11.41
N ILE A 2 -7.42 -6.20 10.61
CA ILE A 2 -8.49 -7.04 10.05
C ILE A 2 -8.58 -6.81 8.53
N PRO A 3 -9.30 -7.64 7.77
CA PRO A 3 -9.40 -7.51 6.30
C PRO A 3 -9.88 -6.12 5.86
N ALA A 4 -10.84 -5.55 6.58
CA ALA A 4 -11.34 -4.20 6.32
C ALA A 4 -10.26 -3.10 6.43
N ASP A 5 -9.17 -3.29 7.18
CA ASP A 5 -8.08 -2.31 7.22
C ASP A 5 -7.31 -2.27 5.89
N TYR A 6 -7.17 -3.41 5.22
CA TYR A 6 -6.53 -3.48 3.90
C TYR A 6 -7.41 -2.89 2.82
N GLN A 7 -8.71 -3.18 2.87
CA GLN A 7 -9.66 -2.57 1.95
C GLN A 7 -9.64 -1.04 2.09
N ASN A 8 -9.76 -0.53 3.32
CA ASN A 8 -9.70 0.91 3.57
C ASN A 8 -8.35 1.52 3.13
N ALA A 9 -7.24 0.81 3.35
CA ALA A 9 -5.92 1.23 2.89
C ALA A 9 -5.85 1.28 1.36
N TRP A 10 -6.42 0.29 0.66
CA TRP A 10 -6.48 0.27 -0.80
C TRP A 10 -7.36 1.39 -1.33
N ASP A 11 -8.55 1.60 -0.76
CA ASP A 11 -9.45 2.68 -1.18
C ASP A 11 -8.76 4.06 -1.06
N ILE A 12 -7.98 4.26 0.01
CA ILE A 12 -7.15 5.46 0.20
C ILE A 12 -6.09 5.57 -0.91
N VAL A 13 -5.39 4.49 -1.24
CA VAL A 13 -4.35 4.47 -2.28
C VAL A 13 -4.95 4.66 -3.69
N GLU A 14 -6.08 4.01 -4.00
CA GLU A 14 -6.77 4.12 -5.30
C GLU A 14 -7.35 5.54 -5.52
N SER A 15 -7.68 6.26 -4.45
CA SER A 15 -8.10 7.67 -4.49
C SER A 15 -6.97 8.67 -4.77
N TRP A 16 -5.82 8.25 -5.30
CA TRP A 16 -4.66 9.11 -5.58
C TRP A 16 -4.96 10.30 -6.50
N GLN A 17 -5.94 10.20 -7.39
CA GLN A 17 -6.37 11.30 -8.25
C GLN A 17 -7.44 12.21 -7.60
N ASP A 18 -8.17 11.70 -6.61
CA ASP A 18 -9.24 12.43 -5.89
C ASP A 18 -8.80 12.75 -4.45
N LYS A 19 -8.19 13.93 -4.30
CA LYS A 19 -7.66 14.40 -3.01
C LYS A 19 -8.74 14.60 -1.95
N ASP A 20 -9.95 15.01 -2.35
CA ASP A 20 -11.05 15.28 -1.42
C ASP A 20 -11.61 13.96 -0.87
N LEU A 21 -11.82 12.96 -1.75
CA LEU A 21 -12.20 11.61 -1.34
C LEU A 21 -11.15 10.99 -0.42
N ARG A 22 -9.87 11.09 -0.78
CA ARG A 22 -8.77 10.55 0.00
C ARG A 22 -8.70 11.15 1.40
N GLN A 23 -8.89 12.47 1.51
CA GLN A 23 -8.96 13.15 2.80
C GLN A 23 -10.14 12.66 3.63
N ALA A 24 -11.32 12.48 3.03
CA ALA A 24 -12.49 11.96 3.73
C ALA A 24 -12.28 10.52 4.24
N LEU A 25 -11.63 9.66 3.45
CA LEU A 25 -11.29 8.29 3.86
C LEU A 25 -10.30 8.27 5.04
N CYS A 26 -9.25 9.09 5.00
CA CYS A 26 -8.30 9.25 6.11
C CYS A 26 -8.98 9.78 7.38
N GLN A 27 -9.88 10.75 7.25
CA GLN A 27 -10.64 11.30 8.37
C GLN A 27 -11.54 10.24 9.01
N SER A 28 -12.29 9.49 8.19
CA SER A 28 -13.14 8.37 8.63
C SER A 28 -12.32 7.29 9.36
N ALA A 29 -11.16 6.92 8.82
CA ALA A 29 -10.23 6.00 9.44
C ALA A 29 -9.69 6.49 10.80
N SER A 30 -9.45 7.80 10.92
CA SER A 30 -9.03 8.44 12.17
C SER A 30 -10.15 8.42 13.22
N GLU A 31 -11.37 8.78 12.83
CA GLU A 31 -12.54 8.79 13.72
C GLU A 31 -12.89 7.38 14.23
N ALA A 32 -12.68 6.36 13.40
CA ALA A 32 -12.83 4.95 13.79
C ALA A 32 -11.68 4.43 14.67
N GLY A 33 -10.62 5.22 14.92
CA GLY A 33 -9.43 4.78 15.66
C GLY A 33 -8.63 3.69 14.94
N ARG A 34 -8.81 3.54 13.62
CA ARG A 34 -8.18 2.50 12.80
C ARG A 34 -6.96 2.99 12.04
N LEU A 35 -6.72 4.29 12.02
CA LEU A 35 -5.64 4.93 11.26
C LEU A 35 -4.27 4.24 11.42
N PRO A 36 -3.80 3.86 12.63
CA PRO A 36 -2.51 3.16 12.75
C PRO A 36 -2.46 1.80 12.04
N HIS A 37 -3.55 1.04 12.07
CA HIS A 37 -3.63 -0.26 11.38
C HIS A 37 -3.70 -0.07 9.86
N ILE A 38 -4.41 0.95 9.40
CA ILE A 38 -4.51 1.32 7.99
C ILE A 38 -3.15 1.82 7.48
N THR A 39 -2.39 2.61 8.26
CA THR A 39 -1.02 3.03 7.89
C THR A 39 -0.09 1.83 7.68
N ILE A 40 -0.18 0.81 8.56
CA ILE A 40 0.60 -0.43 8.39
C ILE A 40 0.18 -1.16 7.11
N ALA A 41 -1.12 -1.28 6.86
CA ALA A 41 -1.63 -1.89 5.63
C ALA A 41 -1.18 -1.12 4.37
N MET A 42 -1.22 0.22 4.39
CA MET A 42 -0.73 1.07 3.31
C MET A 42 0.77 0.91 3.07
N THR A 43 1.57 0.75 4.13
CA THR A 43 3.01 0.47 3.99
C THR A 43 3.25 -0.84 3.24
N ARG A 44 2.46 -1.89 3.53
CA ARG A 44 2.53 -3.18 2.84
C ARG A 44 2.12 -3.06 1.38
N ILE A 45 1.03 -2.32 1.10
CA ILE A 45 0.58 -2.04 -0.27
C ILE A 45 1.65 -1.26 -1.03
N ALA A 46 2.25 -0.23 -0.43
CA ALA A 46 3.34 0.52 -1.03
C ALA A 46 4.55 -0.36 -1.40
N ALA A 47 4.94 -1.27 -0.51
CA ALA A 47 6.02 -2.22 -0.78
C ALA A 47 5.67 -3.19 -1.93
N LEU A 48 4.42 -3.66 -1.99
CA LEU A 48 3.94 -4.50 -3.09
C LEU A 48 3.97 -3.75 -4.43
N LEU A 49 3.46 -2.52 -4.45
CA LEU A 49 3.47 -1.65 -5.62
C LEU A 49 4.90 -1.38 -6.10
N ALA A 50 5.84 -1.13 -5.18
CA ALA A 50 7.25 -0.92 -5.50
C ALA A 50 7.89 -2.16 -6.15
N ARG A 51 7.62 -3.35 -5.59
CA ARG A 51 8.12 -4.63 -6.14
C ARG A 51 7.60 -4.86 -7.56
N ILE A 52 6.31 -4.65 -7.80
CA ILE A 52 5.67 -4.97 -9.09
C ILE A 52 6.03 -3.95 -10.17
N SER A 53 6.12 -2.68 -9.80
CA SER A 53 6.45 -1.61 -10.76
C SER A 53 7.92 -1.57 -11.16
N GLU A 54 8.77 -2.43 -10.58
CA GLU A 54 10.24 -2.35 -10.65
C GLU A 54 10.77 -0.94 -10.33
N VAL A 55 9.97 -0.11 -9.64
CA VAL A 55 10.37 1.17 -9.07
C VAL A 55 11.15 0.86 -7.80
N GLU A 56 12.31 0.25 -8.01
CA GLU A 56 13.26 -0.11 -6.97
C GLU A 56 14.10 1.14 -6.67
N ARG A 57 13.54 2.07 -5.91
CA ARG A 57 14.31 3.18 -5.32
C ARG A 57 13.73 3.64 -4.00
N ASP A 58 14.46 3.35 -2.93
CA ASP A 58 14.43 4.04 -1.64
C ASP A 58 13.11 4.13 -0.89
N LEU A 59 12.15 3.21 -1.07
CA LEU A 59 11.00 3.13 -0.15
C LEU A 59 11.48 3.00 1.30
N VAL A 60 12.42 2.08 1.52
CA VAL A 60 12.98 1.82 2.85
C VAL A 60 13.74 3.04 3.37
N GLU A 61 14.58 3.68 2.54
CA GLU A 61 15.30 4.89 2.97
C GLU A 61 14.36 6.06 3.24
N GLN A 62 13.36 6.28 2.38
CA GLN A 62 12.34 7.32 2.58
C GLN A 62 11.55 7.09 3.87
N LEU A 63 11.24 5.83 4.23
CA LEU A 63 10.50 5.53 5.46
C LEU A 63 11.38 5.57 6.71
N ILE A 64 12.67 5.23 6.64
CA ILE A 64 13.60 5.25 7.78
C ILE A 64 13.79 6.67 8.35
N TYR A 65 13.85 7.68 7.49
CA TYR A 65 14.10 9.07 7.90
C TYR A 65 12.83 9.86 8.21
N VAL A 66 11.65 9.26 8.02
CA VAL A 66 10.37 9.92 8.25
C VAL A 66 9.97 9.80 9.72
N GLY A 67 9.69 10.96 10.34
CA GLY A 67 9.11 11.01 11.68
C GLY A 67 7.74 10.34 11.72
N SER A 68 7.34 9.79 12.88
CA SER A 68 6.06 9.09 13.02
C SER A 68 4.84 9.95 12.67
N SER A 69 4.94 11.28 12.81
CA SER A 69 3.91 12.25 12.40
C SER A 69 3.72 12.33 10.88
N ASP A 70 4.76 12.03 10.11
CA ASP A 70 4.82 12.28 8.66
C ASP A 70 4.80 10.97 7.84
N LEU A 71 4.68 9.83 8.53
CA LEU A 71 4.69 8.50 7.93
C LEU A 71 3.55 8.33 6.91
N MET A 72 2.33 8.74 7.27
CA MET A 72 1.18 8.61 6.39
C MET A 72 1.31 9.50 5.12
N PRO A 73 1.63 10.80 5.23
CA PRO A 73 1.95 11.63 4.07
C PRO A 73 3.07 11.05 3.19
N ALA A 74 4.13 10.50 3.78
CA ALA A 74 5.24 9.91 3.03
C ALA A 74 4.81 8.67 2.23
N ILE A 75 4.05 7.76 2.85
CA ILE A 75 3.51 6.57 2.18
C ILE A 75 2.60 6.99 1.03
N LEU A 76 1.71 7.96 1.24
CA LEU A 76 0.82 8.47 0.19
C LEU A 76 1.59 9.08 -0.99
N ASN A 77 2.57 9.93 -0.71
CA ASN A 77 3.38 10.54 -1.75
C ASN A 77 4.18 9.49 -2.53
N PHE A 78 4.62 8.42 -1.88
CA PHE A 78 5.31 7.32 -2.53
C PHE A 78 4.36 6.49 -3.41
N THR A 79 3.19 6.13 -2.91
CA THR A 79 2.20 5.39 -3.71
C THR A 79 1.72 6.21 -4.90
N ASP A 80 1.53 7.52 -4.75
CA ASP A 80 1.16 8.42 -5.85
C ASP A 80 2.22 8.43 -6.96
N GLN A 81 3.51 8.44 -6.62
CA GLN A 81 4.60 8.39 -7.60
C GLN A 81 4.61 7.08 -8.38
N ILE A 82 4.41 5.94 -7.72
CA ILE A 82 4.33 4.65 -8.40
C ILE A 82 3.08 4.60 -9.29
N LEU A 83 1.93 5.01 -8.77
CA LEU A 83 0.68 4.98 -9.51
C LEU A 83 0.73 5.91 -10.73
N MET A 84 1.40 7.05 -10.64
CA MET A 84 1.64 7.95 -11.76
C MET A 84 2.50 7.29 -12.85
N VAL A 85 3.50 6.48 -12.48
CA VAL A 85 4.30 5.69 -13.45
C VAL A 85 3.45 4.60 -14.09
N LEU A 86 2.66 3.88 -13.28
CA LEU A 86 1.81 2.78 -13.73
C LEU A 86 0.62 3.24 -14.60
N ASP A 87 0.11 4.46 -14.41
CA ASP A 87 -0.96 5.07 -15.21
C ASP A 87 -0.42 5.64 -16.56
N GLY A 88 0.88 5.95 -16.62
CA GLY A 88 1.52 6.54 -17.80
C GLY A 88 1.93 5.53 -18.88
N ASP A 89 2.21 4.29 -18.50
CA ASP A 89 2.47 3.18 -19.41
C ASP A 89 1.25 2.23 -19.42
N ASP A 90 0.94 1.60 -20.56
CA ASP A 90 -0.02 0.48 -20.67
C ASP A 90 0.53 -0.73 -19.87
N CYS A 91 0.67 -0.59 -18.55
CA CYS A 91 1.22 -1.62 -17.67
C CYS A 91 0.16 -2.71 -17.50
N PRO A 92 0.34 -3.90 -18.10
CA PRO A 92 -0.69 -4.92 -18.13
C PRO A 92 -1.02 -5.48 -16.74
N ASP A 93 -0.17 -5.22 -15.73
CA ASP A 93 -0.30 -5.72 -14.36
C ASP A 93 -1.05 -4.81 -13.37
N TYR A 94 -1.42 -3.57 -13.74
CA TYR A 94 -2.20 -2.69 -12.84
C TYR A 94 -3.55 -3.32 -12.45
N ARG A 95 -4.21 -3.99 -13.41
CA ARG A 95 -5.43 -4.78 -13.13
C ARG A 95 -5.15 -6.06 -12.34
N GLY A 96 -3.96 -6.64 -12.49
CA GLY A 96 -3.52 -7.81 -11.72
C GLY A 96 -3.32 -7.48 -10.24
N ILE A 97 -2.85 -6.27 -9.92
CA ILE A 97 -2.66 -5.82 -8.53
C ILE A 97 -3.99 -5.80 -7.76
N ARG A 98 -5.07 -5.31 -8.37
CA ARG A 98 -6.41 -5.35 -7.74
C ARG A 98 -6.84 -6.78 -7.43
N ALA A 99 -6.63 -7.71 -8.35
CA ALA A 99 -6.94 -9.12 -8.15
C ALA A 99 -6.05 -9.73 -7.05
N MET A 100 -4.75 -9.41 -7.01
CA MET A 100 -3.85 -9.84 -5.93
C MET A 100 -4.25 -9.29 -4.56
N LEU A 101 -4.82 -8.09 -4.50
CA LEU A 101 -5.32 -7.46 -3.28
C LEU A 101 -6.67 -8.04 -2.84
N GLU A 102 -7.56 -8.36 -3.78
CA GLU A 102 -8.81 -9.08 -3.54
C GLU A 102 -8.55 -10.51 -3.05
N ASP A 103 -7.46 -11.13 -3.53
CA ASP A 103 -6.99 -12.44 -3.11
C ASP A 103 -6.18 -12.42 -1.81
N VAL A 104 -5.94 -11.25 -1.17
CA VAL A 104 -5.32 -11.18 0.17
C VAL A 104 -6.29 -11.87 1.15
N PRO A 105 -6.00 -13.11 1.56
CA PRO A 105 -6.87 -13.85 2.48
C PRO A 105 -6.98 -13.09 3.79
N GLU A 106 -8.12 -13.21 4.49
CA GLU A 106 -8.31 -12.60 5.81
C GLU A 106 -7.20 -12.95 6.83
N GLN A 107 -6.49 -14.04 6.55
CA GLN A 107 -5.39 -14.64 7.31
C GLN A 107 -4.02 -13.94 7.06
N PHE A 108 -3.85 -13.25 5.93
CA PHE A 108 -2.63 -12.50 5.55
C PHE A 108 -2.50 -11.14 6.26
N ALA A 109 -3.46 -10.81 7.14
CA ALA A 109 -3.24 -9.81 8.16
C ALA A 109 -2.02 -10.14 9.06
N PHE A 110 -1.50 -11.39 9.04
CA PHE A 110 -0.39 -11.80 9.90
C PHE A 110 0.90 -12.34 9.25
N LEU A 111 0.95 -13.17 8.20
CA LEU A 111 2.22 -13.82 7.74
C LEU A 111 2.22 -14.17 6.21
N ASP A 112 3.40 -14.17 5.57
CA ASP A 112 3.77 -14.95 4.35
C ASP A 112 3.56 -14.44 2.91
N ILE A 113 4.06 -13.24 2.55
CA ILE A 113 4.49 -12.97 1.14
C ILE A 113 6.03 -13.09 0.96
N VAL A 114 6.78 -13.19 2.06
CA VAL A 114 8.26 -13.29 2.03
C VAL A 114 8.79 -14.68 2.38
N ALA A 115 7.94 -15.63 2.82
CA ALA A 115 8.41 -16.94 3.28
C ALA A 115 8.43 -18.06 2.22
N CYS A 116 8.07 -17.80 0.96
CA CYS A 116 7.97 -18.86 -0.06
C CYS A 116 8.90 -18.75 -1.28
N ASP A 117 9.69 -17.69 -1.46
CA ASP A 117 10.72 -17.68 -2.53
C ASP A 117 12.10 -18.19 -2.06
N ASP A 118 12.36 -18.30 -0.75
CA ASP A 118 13.68 -18.72 -0.22
C ASP A 118 13.80 -20.21 0.17
N ASN A 119 12.79 -21.05 -0.08
CA ASN A 119 12.85 -22.50 0.22
C ASN A 119 12.63 -23.41 -1.00
N ALA A 120 12.72 -22.88 -2.22
CA ALA A 120 12.63 -23.71 -3.42
C ALA A 120 14.00 -24.19 -3.96
N ASP A 121 15.14 -23.64 -3.49
CA ASP A 121 16.47 -24.03 -3.98
C ASP A 121 17.61 -23.92 -2.92
N ALA A 122 17.48 -24.61 -1.77
CA ALA A 122 18.61 -24.85 -0.84
C ALA A 122 18.57 -26.23 -0.19
#